data_AF-A0A838FEZ3-F1
#
_entry.id   AF-A0A838FEZ3-F1
#
_cell.length_a   1.000
_cell.length_b   1.000
_cell.length_c   1.000
_cell.angle_alpha   90.00
_cell.angle_beta   90.00
_cell.angle_gamma   90.00
#
_symmetry.space_group_name_H-M   'P 1'
#
loop_
_entity.id
_entity.type
_entity.pdbx_description
1 polymer ?
#
loop_
_entity_poly.entity_id
_entity_poly.type
_entity_poly.pdbx_seq_one_letter_code
_entity_poly.pdbx_strand_id
1 'polypeptide(L)'
;MSDSPCRVDLHCHSTASQVAKLGVQRALGLPECATPPEEVYELAKRRGMDFVTITDHDTISGALDIAGRPDTFVSEELTARFKGEPQAVHVLCHGITPEDHEWLQAHAGDVEECAEYLHAGEIACALAHPFFAVAAPLAPRHRRRLARLFPVWETRNGARAPELNLPAAIYIETHGGTGIAGSDDHAGIDIGRTFTETPAASSPEDFLRHLREGAAEARGDQGSAAKLTHSAMGLATRALGATGAGPLGGDSSGAPAPGVDRAAAPSTPGAPSPAAVLAMAERVIREGEVRGGIVGADLGPDDARALLEAWLAATGVELRGRDLIAFFQADEFSHAALHRRARRAHERRLAAAVDTVLAAAAE
;
A
#
# COMPACT_ATOMS: atom_id res chain seq x y z
N MET A 1 -4.44 -0.61 36.24
CA MET A 1 -4.51 -0.73 34.76
C MET A 1 -4.34 0.68 34.21
N SER A 2 -3.50 0.84 33.20
CA SER A 2 -3.26 2.15 32.59
C SER A 2 -4.57 2.66 31.97
N ASP A 3 -4.95 3.89 32.26
CA ASP A 3 -6.12 4.57 31.67
C ASP A 3 -5.80 5.14 30.27
N SER A 4 -4.73 4.65 29.65
CA SER A 4 -4.23 5.13 28.36
C SER A 4 -5.05 4.55 27.20
N PRO A 5 -5.31 5.33 26.15
CA PRO A 5 -5.95 4.81 24.94
C PRO A 5 -5.11 3.70 24.31
N CYS A 6 -5.77 2.74 23.68
CA CYS A 6 -5.12 1.67 22.93
C CYS A 6 -5.04 2.01 21.44
N ARG A 7 -3.96 1.58 20.78
CA ARG A 7 -3.65 1.88 19.37
C ARG A 7 -3.49 0.63 18.54
N VAL A 8 -4.11 0.63 17.35
CA VAL A 8 -3.93 -0.43 16.34
C VAL A 8 -3.88 0.18 14.94
N ASP A 9 -2.93 -0.26 14.13
CA ASP A 9 -3.00 -0.08 12.68
C ASP A 9 -3.99 -1.09 12.12
N LEU A 10 -5.19 -0.63 11.76
CA LEU A 10 -6.29 -1.51 11.33
C LEU A 10 -6.25 -1.86 9.84
N HIS A 11 -5.30 -1.33 9.08
CA HIS A 11 -5.24 -1.59 7.66
C HIS A 11 -3.78 -1.65 7.23
N CYS A 12 -3.25 -2.85 7.06
CA CYS A 12 -1.88 -3.04 6.57
C CYS A 12 -1.71 -4.42 5.97
N HIS A 13 -0.76 -4.53 5.02
CA HIS A 13 -0.60 -5.72 4.21
C HIS A 13 0.75 -6.40 4.46
N SER A 14 0.79 -7.69 4.15
CA SER A 14 1.98 -8.53 4.17
C SER A 14 2.23 -9.17 2.80
N THR A 15 3.31 -9.94 2.69
CA THR A 15 3.61 -10.77 1.52
C THR A 15 2.50 -11.77 1.15
N ALA A 16 1.53 -12.02 2.04
CA ALA A 16 0.40 -12.90 1.75
C ALA A 16 -0.68 -12.25 0.87
N SER A 17 -0.72 -10.91 0.73
CA SER A 17 -1.51 -10.24 -0.31
C SER A 17 -1.00 -10.66 -1.70
N GLN A 18 -1.71 -11.58 -2.37
CA GLN A 18 -1.32 -12.10 -3.69
C GLN A 18 -1.94 -11.33 -4.87
N VAL A 19 -1.04 -11.09 -5.83
CA VAL A 19 -1.20 -10.54 -7.20
C VAL A 19 -1.35 -9.02 -7.28
N ALA A 20 -0.24 -8.36 -7.63
CA ALA A 20 -0.17 -6.97 -8.06
C ALA A 20 -1.27 -6.64 -9.10
N LYS A 21 -2.30 -5.92 -8.65
CA LYS A 21 -3.44 -5.52 -9.48
C LYS A 21 -3.13 -4.31 -10.38
N LEU A 22 -1.95 -3.67 -10.25
CA LEU A 22 -1.53 -2.52 -11.06
C LEU A 22 -0.66 -2.95 -12.27
N GLY A 23 -1.06 -2.53 -13.48
CA GLY A 23 -0.39 -2.92 -14.73
C GLY A 23 1.10 -2.57 -14.79
N VAL A 24 1.49 -1.38 -14.30
CA VAL A 24 2.88 -0.95 -14.24
C VAL A 24 3.73 -1.74 -13.23
N GLN A 25 3.18 -2.08 -12.05
CA GLN A 25 3.89 -2.90 -11.06
C GLN A 25 4.15 -4.29 -11.61
N ARG A 26 3.15 -4.88 -12.28
CA ARG A 26 3.30 -6.19 -12.93
C ARG A 26 4.35 -6.17 -14.04
N ALA A 27 4.38 -5.12 -14.87
CA ALA A 27 5.38 -4.99 -15.93
C ALA A 27 6.82 -4.83 -15.38
N LEU A 28 6.97 -4.20 -14.21
CA LEU A 28 8.25 -4.03 -13.53
C LEU A 28 8.64 -5.22 -12.63
N GLY A 29 7.81 -6.27 -12.57
CA GLY A 29 8.05 -7.44 -11.73
C GLY A 29 7.92 -7.17 -10.21
N LEU A 30 7.18 -6.14 -9.83
CA LEU A 30 6.98 -5.75 -8.42
C LEU A 30 5.74 -6.45 -7.85
N PRO A 31 5.84 -7.07 -6.66
CA PRO A 31 4.68 -7.60 -5.96
C PRO A 31 3.80 -6.48 -5.40
N GLU A 32 2.59 -6.83 -4.98
CA GLU A 32 1.66 -5.90 -4.31
C GLU A 32 2.22 -5.47 -2.96
N CYS A 33 2.62 -6.43 -2.13
CA CYS A 33 3.35 -6.20 -0.89
C CYS A 33 4.59 -7.09 -0.81
N ALA A 34 5.66 -6.59 -0.18
CA ALA A 34 6.93 -7.32 0.00
C ALA A 34 7.37 -7.40 1.48
N THR A 35 6.45 -7.14 2.41
CA THR A 35 6.73 -7.10 3.85
C THR A 35 6.33 -8.42 4.50
N PRO A 36 7.28 -9.19 5.08
CA PRO A 36 6.95 -10.39 5.83
C PRO A 36 6.01 -10.10 7.01
N PRO A 37 5.07 -10.98 7.35
CA PRO A 37 4.14 -10.79 8.48
C PRO A 37 4.83 -10.48 9.81
N GLU A 38 5.95 -11.13 10.12
CA GLU A 38 6.71 -10.87 11.34
C GLU A 38 7.29 -9.45 11.33
N GLU A 39 7.72 -8.94 10.18
CA GLU A 39 8.24 -7.58 10.06
C GLU A 39 7.13 -6.54 10.28
N VAL A 40 5.90 -6.82 9.84
CA VAL A 40 4.71 -6.00 10.15
C VAL A 40 4.50 -5.92 11.66
N TYR A 41 4.48 -7.07 12.34
CA TYR A 41 4.34 -7.11 13.80
C TYR A 41 5.43 -6.30 14.50
N GLU A 42 6.69 -6.54 14.16
CA GLU A 42 7.80 -5.86 14.82
C GLU A 42 7.80 -4.34 14.56
N LEU A 43 7.40 -3.88 13.36
CA LEU A 43 7.21 -2.46 13.07
C LEU A 43 6.08 -1.84 13.90
N ALA A 44 4.92 -2.50 13.94
CA ALA A 44 3.76 -2.03 14.67
C ALA A 44 4.06 -1.91 16.18
N LYS A 45 4.70 -2.94 16.78
CA LYS A 45 5.10 -2.91 18.19
C LYS A 45 6.15 -1.83 18.47
N ARG A 46 7.18 -1.70 17.62
CA ARG A 46 8.18 -0.62 17.75
C ARG A 46 7.56 0.76 17.75
N ARG A 47 6.48 0.96 16.98
CA ARG A 47 5.74 2.23 16.88
C ARG A 47 4.62 2.39 17.90
N GLY A 48 4.58 1.51 18.91
CA GLY A 48 3.70 1.64 20.06
C GLY A 48 2.26 1.23 19.80
N MET A 49 2.00 0.33 18.83
CA MET A 49 0.69 -0.30 18.72
C MET A 49 0.51 -1.32 19.85
N ASP A 50 -0.62 -1.23 20.55
CA ASP A 50 -0.97 -2.11 21.66
C ASP A 50 -1.35 -3.49 21.17
N PHE A 51 -2.16 -3.56 20.11
CA PHE A 51 -2.48 -4.79 19.38
C PHE A 51 -2.06 -4.68 17.92
N VAL A 52 -1.92 -5.83 17.26
CA VAL A 52 -1.48 -5.93 15.87
C VAL A 52 -2.43 -6.83 15.08
N THR A 53 -2.72 -6.42 13.86
CA THR A 53 -3.40 -7.25 12.87
C THR A 53 -2.80 -7.06 11.49
N ILE A 54 -3.18 -7.91 10.55
CA ILE A 54 -2.83 -7.82 9.13
C ILE A 54 -4.12 -8.02 8.36
N THR A 55 -4.36 -7.20 7.34
CA THR A 55 -5.59 -7.19 6.53
C THR A 55 -5.23 -7.48 5.08
N ASP A 56 -4.63 -8.65 4.83
CA ASP A 56 -4.28 -9.05 3.47
C ASP A 56 -5.53 -9.19 2.59
N HIS A 57 -5.38 -8.93 1.30
CA HIS A 57 -6.50 -9.01 0.35
C HIS A 57 -7.01 -10.44 0.22
N ASP A 58 -8.29 -10.64 0.55
CA ASP A 58 -9.02 -11.89 0.35
C ASP A 58 -8.34 -13.14 0.98
N THR A 59 -7.51 -12.95 2.00
CA THR A 59 -6.84 -14.04 2.71
C THR A 59 -6.47 -13.63 4.14
N ILE A 60 -6.51 -14.60 5.05
CA ILE A 60 -6.03 -14.46 6.44
C ILE A 60 -4.62 -15.02 6.66
N SER A 61 -3.95 -15.52 5.62
CA SER A 61 -2.70 -16.29 5.79
C SER A 61 -1.61 -15.52 6.53
N GLY A 62 -1.36 -14.25 6.15
CA GLY A 62 -0.37 -13.42 6.83
C GLY A 62 -0.75 -13.10 8.29
N ALA A 63 -2.04 -12.90 8.56
CA ALA A 63 -2.51 -12.71 9.93
C ALA A 63 -2.35 -13.97 10.78
N LEU A 64 -2.57 -15.16 10.21
CA LEU A 64 -2.37 -16.45 10.88
C LEU A 64 -0.90 -16.71 11.24
N ASP A 65 0.05 -16.24 10.42
CA ASP A 65 1.49 -16.38 10.71
C ASP A 65 1.90 -15.68 12.02
N ILE A 66 1.16 -14.64 12.44
CA ILE A 66 1.41 -13.92 13.70
C ILE A 66 0.38 -14.22 14.81
N ALA A 67 -0.68 -14.99 14.52
CA ALA A 67 -1.83 -15.20 15.42
C ALA A 67 -1.50 -15.91 16.75
N GLY A 68 -0.33 -16.56 16.85
CA GLY A 68 0.13 -17.20 18.09
C GLY A 68 0.49 -16.21 19.21
N ARG A 69 0.45 -14.90 18.96
CA ARG A 69 0.82 -13.85 19.92
C ARG A 69 -0.44 -13.28 20.61
N PRO A 70 -0.40 -13.06 21.94
CA PRO A 70 -1.58 -12.66 22.72
C PRO A 70 -2.10 -11.26 22.39
N ASP A 71 -1.26 -10.42 21.78
CA ASP A 71 -1.57 -9.07 21.37
C ASP A 71 -1.91 -8.95 19.87
N THR A 72 -2.38 -10.06 19.27
CA THR A 72 -2.79 -10.11 17.87
C THR A 72 -4.23 -10.57 17.70
N PHE A 73 -4.82 -10.23 16.56
CA PHE A 73 -6.10 -10.77 16.12
C PHE A 73 -6.11 -10.93 14.60
N VAL A 74 -6.83 -11.95 14.12
CA VAL A 74 -6.91 -12.28 12.69
C VAL A 74 -7.87 -11.33 11.99
N SER A 75 -7.46 -10.81 10.83
CA SER A 75 -8.28 -9.94 10.00
C SER A 75 -8.04 -10.23 8.51
N GLU A 76 -8.90 -9.70 7.65
CA GLU A 76 -8.69 -9.63 6.21
C GLU A 76 -9.26 -8.33 5.63
N GLU A 77 -8.81 -7.95 4.44
CA GLU A 77 -9.52 -6.98 3.60
C GLU A 77 -10.28 -7.74 2.51
N LEU A 78 -11.59 -7.89 2.71
CA LEU A 78 -12.50 -8.64 1.85
C LEU A 78 -12.94 -7.81 0.64
N THR A 79 -12.74 -8.33 -0.57
CA THR A 79 -13.33 -7.80 -1.80
C THR A 79 -14.78 -8.26 -1.96
N ALA A 80 -15.75 -7.43 -1.55
CA ALA A 80 -17.18 -7.72 -1.67
C ALA A 80 -17.83 -7.01 -2.87
N ARG A 81 -18.77 -7.66 -3.57
CA ARG A 81 -19.43 -7.15 -4.77
C ARG A 81 -20.89 -6.77 -4.53
N PHE A 82 -21.40 -5.81 -5.29
CA PHE A 82 -22.84 -5.66 -5.43
C PHE A 82 -23.40 -6.79 -6.28
N LYS A 83 -24.42 -7.49 -5.79
CA LYS A 83 -24.99 -8.68 -6.43
C LYS A 83 -25.43 -8.39 -7.87
N GLY A 84 -24.83 -9.10 -8.83
CA GLY A 84 -25.13 -8.95 -10.25
C GLY A 84 -24.63 -7.65 -10.89
N GLU A 85 -23.73 -6.92 -10.22
CA GLU A 85 -23.21 -5.63 -10.67
C GLU A 85 -21.67 -5.64 -10.79
N PRO A 86 -21.07 -4.77 -11.63
CA PRO A 86 -19.61 -4.71 -11.78
C PRO A 86 -18.90 -3.96 -10.63
N GLN A 87 -19.65 -3.37 -9.70
CA GLN A 87 -19.12 -2.63 -8.55
C GLN A 87 -18.67 -3.59 -7.45
N ALA A 88 -17.52 -3.27 -6.86
CA ALA A 88 -16.99 -3.92 -5.69
C ALA A 88 -16.53 -2.86 -4.68
N VAL A 89 -16.42 -3.27 -3.43
CA VAL A 89 -15.86 -2.53 -2.31
C VAL A 89 -14.90 -3.42 -1.54
N HIS A 90 -14.07 -2.80 -0.72
CA HIS A 90 -13.27 -3.53 0.26
C HIS A 90 -13.89 -3.32 1.65
N VAL A 91 -13.99 -4.40 2.41
CA VAL A 91 -14.49 -4.40 3.79
C VAL A 91 -13.37 -4.95 4.67
N LEU A 92 -12.94 -4.18 5.65
CA LEU A 92 -12.04 -4.66 6.68
C LEU A 92 -12.85 -5.52 7.65
N CYS A 93 -12.47 -6.77 7.82
CA CYS A 93 -13.11 -7.73 8.72
C CYS A 93 -12.12 -8.09 9.82
N HIS A 94 -12.45 -7.81 11.09
CA HIS A 94 -11.52 -7.93 12.21
C HIS A 94 -11.97 -8.92 13.27
N GLY A 95 -11.02 -9.68 13.80
CA GLY A 95 -11.26 -10.70 14.82
C GLY A 95 -11.97 -11.93 14.28
N ILE A 96 -11.76 -12.25 12.99
CA ILE A 96 -12.44 -13.34 12.30
C ILE A 96 -11.75 -14.69 12.54
N THR A 97 -12.53 -15.76 12.51
CA THR A 97 -12.06 -17.14 12.51
C THR A 97 -11.79 -17.63 11.08
N PRO A 98 -11.06 -18.76 10.89
CA PRO A 98 -10.96 -19.42 9.59
C PRO A 98 -12.34 -19.75 8.98
N GLU A 99 -13.31 -20.15 9.80
CA GLU A 99 -14.68 -20.44 9.35
C GLU A 99 -15.40 -19.18 8.86
N ASP A 100 -15.22 -18.03 9.54
CA ASP A 100 -15.77 -16.75 9.08
C ASP A 100 -15.14 -16.35 7.74
N HIS A 101 -13.82 -16.49 7.59
CA HIS A 101 -13.11 -16.24 6.33
C HIS A 101 -13.67 -17.11 5.18
N GLU A 102 -13.80 -18.42 5.38
CA GLU A 102 -14.34 -19.33 4.37
C GLU A 102 -15.77 -18.94 3.96
N TRP A 103 -16.60 -18.56 4.94
CA TRP A 103 -17.96 -18.11 4.68
C TRP A 103 -17.96 -16.79 3.90
N LEU A 104 -17.20 -15.79 4.33
CA LEU A 104 -17.14 -14.47 3.69
C LEU A 104 -16.64 -14.58 2.25
N GLN A 105 -15.60 -15.37 1.99
CA GLN A 105 -15.10 -15.63 0.64
C GLN A 105 -16.15 -16.31 -0.25
N ALA A 106 -16.90 -17.27 0.28
CA ALA A 106 -17.96 -17.95 -0.48
C ALA A 106 -19.13 -17.02 -0.86
N HIS A 107 -19.38 -15.96 -0.07
CA HIS A 107 -20.51 -15.05 -0.25
C HIS A 107 -20.10 -13.64 -0.72
N ALA A 108 -18.81 -13.42 -1.02
CA ALA A 108 -18.24 -12.14 -1.46
C ALA A 108 -18.89 -11.55 -2.75
N GLY A 109 -19.72 -12.34 -3.45
CA GLY A 109 -20.55 -11.88 -4.56
C GLY A 109 -21.71 -10.96 -4.17
N ASP A 110 -22.01 -10.82 -2.88
CA ASP A 110 -23.12 -10.03 -2.34
C ASP A 110 -22.74 -9.30 -1.04
N VAL A 111 -22.36 -8.03 -1.16
CA VAL A 111 -21.94 -7.18 -0.04
C VAL A 111 -23.03 -6.99 1.02
N GLU A 112 -24.30 -7.12 0.66
CA GLU A 112 -25.41 -7.00 1.60
C GLU A 112 -25.49 -8.25 2.49
N GLU A 113 -25.32 -9.43 1.88
CA GLU A 113 -25.24 -10.71 2.58
C GLU A 113 -24.00 -10.78 3.49
N CYS A 114 -22.84 -10.32 3.02
CA CYS A 114 -21.64 -10.21 3.88
C CYS A 114 -21.89 -9.26 5.07
N ALA A 115 -22.50 -8.10 4.86
CA ALA A 115 -22.80 -7.17 5.94
C ALA A 115 -23.75 -7.80 6.97
N GLU A 116 -24.82 -8.47 6.54
CA GLU A 116 -25.76 -9.15 7.44
C GLU A 116 -25.06 -10.20 8.32
N TYR A 117 -24.16 -10.99 7.74
CA TYR A 117 -23.38 -11.98 8.47
C TYR A 117 -22.43 -11.35 9.49
N LEU A 118 -21.66 -10.33 9.08
CA LEU A 118 -20.75 -9.61 9.98
C LEU A 118 -21.48 -9.03 11.18
N HIS A 119 -22.66 -8.43 10.97
CA HIS A 119 -23.46 -7.87 12.06
C HIS A 119 -24.09 -8.94 12.95
N ALA A 120 -24.59 -10.03 12.37
CA ALA A 120 -25.18 -11.13 13.12
C ALA A 120 -24.14 -11.87 13.99
N GLY A 121 -22.90 -11.95 13.53
CA GLY A 121 -21.77 -12.53 14.26
C GLY A 121 -21.07 -11.58 15.23
N GLU A 122 -21.54 -10.33 15.36
CA GLU A 122 -20.87 -9.28 16.13
C GLU A 122 -19.38 -9.12 15.74
N ILE A 123 -19.08 -9.23 14.44
CA ILE A 123 -17.73 -9.09 13.89
C ILE A 123 -17.47 -7.61 13.64
N ALA A 124 -16.35 -7.10 14.16
CA ALA A 124 -15.93 -5.73 13.93
C ALA A 124 -15.57 -5.57 12.45
N CYS A 125 -16.26 -4.65 11.76
CA CYS A 125 -16.02 -4.40 10.35
C CYS A 125 -16.06 -2.92 9.99
N ALA A 126 -15.35 -2.54 8.93
CA ALA A 126 -15.33 -1.18 8.43
C ALA A 126 -15.26 -1.13 6.90
N LEU A 127 -15.86 -0.11 6.30
CA LEU A 127 -15.70 0.15 4.87
C LEU A 127 -14.31 0.75 4.60
N ALA A 128 -13.46 0.01 3.88
CA ALA A 128 -12.12 0.45 3.52
C ALA A 128 -12.19 1.50 2.39
N HIS A 129 -11.33 2.53 2.47
CA HIS A 129 -11.18 3.63 1.50
C HIS A 129 -12.46 3.92 0.67
N PRO A 130 -13.59 4.35 1.30
CA PRO A 130 -14.97 4.28 0.74
C PRO A 130 -15.23 4.96 -0.61
N PHE A 131 -14.33 5.84 -1.04
CA PHE A 131 -14.43 6.60 -2.28
C PHE A 131 -13.45 6.14 -3.37
N PHE A 132 -12.62 5.14 -3.07
CA PHE A 132 -11.73 4.52 -4.03
C PHE A 132 -12.49 3.51 -4.91
N ALA A 133 -12.16 3.47 -6.21
CA ALA A 133 -12.78 2.53 -7.14
C ALA A 133 -12.04 1.19 -7.10
N VAL A 134 -12.57 0.23 -6.33
CA VAL A 134 -12.03 -1.14 -6.26
C VAL A 134 -12.19 -1.87 -7.61
N ALA A 135 -13.36 -1.70 -8.23
CA ALA A 135 -13.70 -2.23 -9.55
C ALA A 135 -14.36 -1.13 -10.38
N ALA A 136 -15.55 -1.36 -10.97
CA ALA A 136 -16.29 -0.27 -11.61
C ALA A 136 -16.62 0.84 -10.60
N PRO A 137 -16.56 2.13 -10.99
CA PRO A 137 -16.86 3.23 -10.08
C PRO A 137 -18.24 3.11 -9.42
N LEU A 138 -18.30 3.41 -8.12
CA LEU A 138 -19.54 3.43 -7.38
C LEU A 138 -20.43 4.59 -7.87
N ALA A 139 -21.65 4.29 -8.32
CA ALA A 139 -22.74 5.26 -8.44
C ALA A 139 -23.23 5.76 -7.06
N PRO A 140 -23.91 6.93 -6.98
CA PRO A 140 -24.44 7.47 -5.71
C PRO A 140 -25.36 6.52 -4.94
N ARG A 141 -26.10 5.63 -5.62
CA ARG A 141 -26.97 4.64 -4.96
C ARG A 141 -26.19 3.61 -4.16
N HIS A 142 -25.01 3.20 -4.64
CA HIS A 142 -24.15 2.26 -3.92
C HIS A 142 -23.66 2.87 -2.61
N ARG A 143 -23.18 4.12 -2.66
CA ARG A 143 -22.72 4.82 -1.44
C ARG A 143 -23.83 4.98 -0.40
N ARG A 144 -25.06 5.33 -0.83
CA ARG A 144 -26.22 5.38 0.07
C ARG A 144 -26.57 4.00 0.67
N ARG A 145 -26.36 2.92 -0.09
CA ARG A 145 -26.57 1.56 0.41
C ARG A 145 -25.49 1.19 1.43
N LEU A 146 -24.22 1.39 1.10
CA LEU A 146 -23.08 1.14 1.99
C LEU A 146 -23.20 1.90 3.31
N ALA A 147 -23.62 3.16 3.28
CA ALA A 147 -23.86 3.94 4.49
C ALA A 147 -24.93 3.38 5.43
N ARG A 148 -25.85 2.55 4.90
CA ARG A 148 -26.82 1.84 5.73
C ARG A 148 -26.29 0.51 6.24
N LEU A 149 -25.33 -0.08 5.52
CA LEU A 149 -24.74 -1.38 5.86
C LEU A 149 -23.62 -1.23 6.87
N PHE A 150 -22.78 -0.20 6.76
CA PHE A 150 -21.57 -0.06 7.57
C PHE A 150 -21.57 1.27 8.34
N PRO A 151 -21.61 1.22 9.69
CA PRO A 151 -21.53 2.42 10.52
C PRO A 151 -20.09 2.91 10.76
N VAL A 152 -19.09 2.06 10.47
CA VAL A 152 -17.65 2.36 10.65
C VAL A 152 -16.97 2.47 9.29
N TRP A 153 -16.32 3.60 9.04
CA TRP A 153 -15.65 3.90 7.77
C TRP A 153 -14.18 4.21 8.00
N GLU A 154 -13.32 3.75 7.09
CA GLU A 154 -11.95 4.24 7.02
C GLU A 154 -11.96 5.70 6.53
N THR A 155 -11.74 6.62 7.46
CA THR A 155 -11.72 8.07 7.20
C THR A 155 -10.31 8.62 7.03
N ARG A 156 -9.31 7.84 7.43
CA ARG A 156 -7.90 8.17 7.28
C ARG A 156 -7.12 6.93 6.83
N ASN A 157 -6.98 6.80 5.53
CA ASN A 157 -6.10 5.81 4.94
C ASN A 157 -4.69 6.40 4.75
N GLY A 158 -3.68 5.74 5.31
CA GLY A 158 -2.30 6.21 5.34
C GLY A 158 -1.61 6.21 3.98
N ALA A 159 -2.08 5.45 3.00
CA ALA A 159 -1.57 5.43 1.64
C ALA A 159 -2.21 6.53 0.76
N ARG A 160 -3.31 7.16 1.22
CA ARG A 160 -4.07 8.16 0.47
C ARG A 160 -3.81 9.58 0.92
N ALA A 161 -3.64 10.48 -0.05
CA ALA A 161 -3.50 11.90 0.22
C ALA A 161 -4.75 12.47 0.93
N PRO A 162 -4.63 13.55 1.73
CA PRO A 162 -5.75 14.11 2.48
C PRO A 162 -7.01 14.39 1.64
N GLU A 163 -6.83 14.81 0.39
CA GLU A 163 -7.91 15.11 -0.55
C GLU A 163 -8.75 13.86 -0.90
N LEU A 164 -8.13 12.68 -0.88
CA LEU A 164 -8.79 11.40 -1.15
C LEU A 164 -9.50 10.82 0.08
N ASN A 165 -9.02 11.16 1.28
CA ASN A 165 -9.66 10.81 2.56
C ASN A 165 -10.83 11.75 2.91
N LEU A 166 -10.76 13.01 2.46
CA LEU A 166 -11.70 14.07 2.82
C LEU A 166 -13.18 13.71 2.61
N PRO A 167 -13.59 13.05 1.51
CA PRO A 167 -15.00 12.70 1.32
C PRO A 167 -15.55 11.75 2.40
N ALA A 168 -14.75 10.79 2.87
CA ALA A 168 -15.14 9.88 3.95
C ALA A 168 -15.21 10.60 5.30
N ALA A 169 -14.20 11.44 5.59
CA ALA A 169 -14.18 12.24 6.81
C ALA A 169 -15.39 13.18 6.91
N ILE A 170 -15.68 13.96 5.84
CA ILE A 170 -16.85 14.85 5.79
C ILE A 170 -18.14 14.05 5.94
N TYR A 171 -18.24 12.87 5.32
CA TYR A 171 -19.44 12.04 5.43
C TYR A 171 -19.74 11.66 6.88
N ILE A 172 -18.76 11.10 7.58
CA ILE A 172 -18.89 10.70 8.99
C ILE A 172 -19.18 11.91 9.89
N GLU A 173 -18.49 13.03 9.68
CA GLU A 173 -18.72 14.26 10.45
C GLU A 173 -20.15 14.81 10.28
N THR A 174 -20.72 14.70 9.08
CA THR A 174 -22.02 15.34 8.76
C THR A 174 -23.22 14.41 8.92
N HIS A 175 -23.05 13.09 8.79
CA HIS A 175 -24.14 12.11 8.82
C HIS A 175 -24.09 11.18 10.04
N GLY A 176 -23.04 11.27 10.86
CA GLY A 176 -22.79 10.35 11.96
C GLY A 176 -22.12 9.05 11.51
N GLY A 177 -21.72 8.24 12.49
CA GLY A 177 -20.91 7.03 12.29
C GLY A 177 -19.55 7.17 12.98
N THR A 178 -18.66 6.21 12.70
CA THR A 178 -17.33 6.14 13.33
C THR A 178 -16.24 6.15 12.28
N GLY A 179 -15.20 6.96 12.50
CA GLY A 179 -14.04 7.04 11.62
C GLY A 179 -12.85 6.27 12.18
N ILE A 180 -12.35 5.29 11.42
CA ILE A 180 -11.12 4.56 11.73
C ILE A 180 -9.99 4.95 10.76
N ALA A 181 -8.79 4.46 11.06
CA ALA A 181 -7.58 4.65 10.28
C ALA A 181 -6.69 3.41 10.26
N GLY A 182 -5.94 3.26 9.17
CA GLY A 182 -4.83 2.33 9.03
C GLY A 182 -3.85 2.82 7.97
N SER A 183 -2.65 2.24 7.95
CA SER A 183 -1.56 2.69 7.08
C SER A 183 -1.79 2.38 5.61
N ASP A 184 -2.55 1.33 5.31
CA ASP A 184 -2.68 0.69 3.99
C ASP A 184 -1.29 0.43 3.39
N ASP A 185 -0.31 0.12 4.25
CA ASP A 185 1.08 -0.01 3.87
C ASP A 185 1.35 -1.37 3.21
N HIS A 186 2.08 -1.29 2.11
CA HIS A 186 2.44 -2.40 1.24
C HIS A 186 3.97 -2.57 1.11
N ALA A 187 4.76 -1.68 1.71
CA ALA A 187 6.21 -1.60 1.48
C ALA A 187 7.04 -1.88 2.75
N GLY A 188 6.38 -2.03 3.89
CA GLY A 188 6.98 -2.17 5.20
C GLY A 188 7.60 -0.87 5.66
N ILE A 189 7.10 0.27 5.19
CA ILE A 189 7.65 1.59 5.53
C ILE A 189 6.80 2.22 6.63
N ASP A 190 5.49 2.28 6.45
CA ASP A 190 4.58 3.14 7.21
C ASP A 190 3.65 2.42 8.19
N ILE A 191 3.82 1.11 8.37
CA ILE A 191 3.11 0.29 9.37
C ILE A 191 3.05 1.00 10.74
N GLY A 192 1.86 1.23 11.30
CA GLY A 192 1.70 1.89 12.61
C GLY A 192 1.92 3.40 12.63
N ARG A 193 2.20 4.06 11.49
CA ARG A 193 2.24 5.54 11.42
C ARG A 193 0.86 6.16 11.23
N THR A 194 -0.10 5.38 10.74
CA THR A 194 -1.53 5.72 10.66
C THR A 194 -2.29 4.64 11.41
N PHE A 195 -3.12 5.01 12.37
CA PHE A 195 -3.68 4.05 13.34
C PHE A 195 -4.99 4.55 13.95
N THR A 196 -5.75 3.63 14.51
CA THR A 196 -6.99 3.88 15.23
C THR A 196 -6.72 3.86 16.74
N GLU A 197 -7.26 4.86 17.46
CA GLU A 197 -7.27 4.90 18.92
C GLU A 197 -8.65 4.50 19.46
N THR A 198 -8.67 3.71 20.53
CA THR A 198 -9.87 3.43 21.34
C THR A 198 -9.60 3.80 22.80
N PRO A 199 -10.62 3.81 23.69
CA PRO A 199 -10.38 3.73 25.12
C PRO A 199 -9.49 2.54 25.50
N ALA A 200 -9.01 2.52 26.74
CA ALA A 200 -8.22 1.42 27.26
C ALA A 200 -8.92 0.06 27.02
N ALA A 201 -8.17 -0.90 26.49
CA ALA A 201 -8.62 -2.25 26.20
C ALA A 201 -7.63 -3.24 26.81
N SER A 202 -8.14 -4.28 27.48
CA SER A 202 -7.29 -5.27 28.15
C SER A 202 -6.97 -6.49 27.28
N SER A 203 -7.66 -6.60 26.14
CA SER A 203 -7.56 -7.70 25.19
C SER A 203 -7.90 -7.21 23.78
N PRO A 204 -7.52 -7.96 22.73
CA PRO A 204 -7.99 -7.69 21.36
C PRO A 204 -9.52 -7.59 21.27
N GLU A 205 -10.25 -8.47 21.96
CA GLU A 205 -11.72 -8.45 21.94
C GLU A 205 -12.30 -7.18 22.58
N ASP A 206 -11.71 -6.66 23.66
CA ASP A 206 -12.12 -5.38 24.22
C ASP A 206 -11.93 -4.23 23.22
N PHE A 207 -10.82 -4.26 22.46
CA PHE A 207 -10.55 -3.28 21.41
C PHE A 207 -11.58 -3.38 20.27
N LEU A 208 -11.89 -4.60 19.81
CA LEU A 208 -12.88 -4.84 18.76
C LEU A 208 -14.30 -4.46 19.21
N ARG A 209 -14.65 -4.68 20.48
CA ARG A 209 -15.90 -4.19 21.06
C ARG A 209 -16.01 -2.67 20.95
N HIS A 210 -14.96 -1.92 21.29
CA HIS A 210 -14.96 -0.46 21.13
C HIS A 210 -15.20 -0.04 19.69
N LEU A 211 -14.64 -0.76 18.70
CA LEU A 211 -14.93 -0.49 17.29
C LEU A 211 -16.41 -0.68 16.96
N ARG A 212 -17.03 -1.77 17.42
CA ARG A 212 -18.46 -2.06 17.19
C ARG A 212 -19.38 -1.05 17.87
N GLU A 213 -19.00 -0.56 19.04
CA GLU A 213 -19.71 0.47 19.79
C GLU A 213 -19.48 1.89 19.24
N GLY A 214 -18.56 2.05 18.28
CA GLY A 214 -18.20 3.34 17.70
C GLY A 214 -17.30 4.21 18.58
N ALA A 215 -16.67 3.62 19.59
CA ALA A 215 -15.71 4.27 20.49
C ALA A 215 -14.29 4.24 19.90
N ALA A 216 -14.11 4.84 18.72
CA ALA A 216 -12.84 4.82 18.00
C ALA A 216 -12.56 6.15 17.29
N GLU A 217 -11.28 6.49 17.18
CA GLU A 217 -10.83 7.70 16.50
C GLU A 217 -9.65 7.45 15.57
N ALA A 218 -9.78 7.93 14.33
CA ALA A 218 -8.73 7.94 13.32
C ALA A 218 -7.56 8.89 13.69
N ARG A 219 -6.32 8.38 13.68
CA ARG A 219 -5.10 9.11 14.06
C ARG A 219 -3.91 8.79 13.15
N GLY A 220 -2.80 9.48 13.39
CA GLY A 220 -1.53 9.29 12.68
C GLY A 220 -1.46 10.01 11.33
N ASP A 221 -0.48 9.67 10.51
CA ASP A 221 -0.16 10.36 9.26
C ASP A 221 -1.19 10.08 8.15
N GLN A 222 -1.16 10.88 7.09
CA GLN A 222 -1.89 10.62 5.85
C GLN A 222 -0.90 10.40 4.70
N GLY A 223 -1.40 9.88 3.58
CA GLY A 223 -0.62 9.69 2.37
C GLY A 223 -0.18 11.00 1.73
N SER A 224 0.72 10.87 0.76
CA SER A 224 1.14 11.94 -0.12
C SER A 224 1.79 11.32 -1.36
N ALA A 225 1.96 12.09 -2.43
CA ALA A 225 2.73 11.65 -3.60
C ALA A 225 4.16 11.20 -3.22
N ALA A 226 4.78 11.88 -2.25
CA ALA A 226 6.09 11.49 -1.72
C ALA A 226 6.05 10.15 -0.98
N LYS A 227 5.00 9.91 -0.19
CA LYS A 227 4.81 8.62 0.50
C LYS A 227 4.64 7.48 -0.48
N LEU A 228 3.73 7.62 -1.45
CA LEU A 228 3.52 6.66 -2.53
C LEU A 228 4.83 6.36 -3.30
N THR A 229 5.61 7.41 -3.61
CA THR A 229 6.91 7.26 -4.28
C THR A 229 7.87 6.42 -3.44
N HIS A 230 8.04 6.74 -2.15
CA HIS A 230 8.96 5.98 -1.29
C HIS A 230 8.47 4.55 -1.02
N SER A 231 7.16 4.30 -0.94
CA SER A 231 6.60 2.95 -0.90
C SER A 231 6.94 2.15 -2.17
N ALA A 232 6.81 2.75 -3.35
CA ALA A 232 7.25 2.12 -4.60
C ALA A 232 8.76 1.83 -4.61
N MET A 233 9.58 2.73 -4.06
CA MET A 233 11.02 2.51 -3.91
C MET A 233 11.35 1.38 -2.93
N GLY A 234 10.61 1.29 -1.82
CA GLY A 234 10.74 0.20 -0.85
C GLY A 234 10.40 -1.15 -1.47
N LEU A 235 9.26 -1.23 -2.18
CA LEU A 235 8.85 -2.40 -2.96
C LEU A 235 9.91 -2.80 -3.99
N ALA A 236 10.40 -1.84 -4.78
CA ALA A 236 11.46 -2.08 -5.75
C ALA A 236 12.75 -2.57 -5.08
N THR A 237 13.14 -1.98 -3.96
CA THR A 237 14.35 -2.39 -3.21
C THR A 237 14.22 -3.82 -2.69
N ARG A 238 13.06 -4.20 -2.16
CA ARG A 238 12.79 -5.55 -1.65
C ARG A 238 12.72 -6.58 -2.76
N ALA A 239 11.96 -6.30 -3.82
CA ALA A 239 11.73 -7.22 -4.94
C ALA A 239 12.97 -7.39 -5.84
N LEU A 240 13.69 -6.31 -6.12
CA LEU A 240 14.80 -6.29 -7.08
C LEU A 240 16.18 -6.45 -6.44
N GLY A 241 16.29 -6.26 -5.11
CA GLY A 241 17.53 -6.45 -4.35
C GLY A 241 17.81 -7.90 -3.95
N ALA A 242 16.82 -8.78 -3.99
CA ALA A 242 16.95 -10.20 -3.64
C ALA A 242 17.82 -11.00 -4.63
N THR A 243 18.10 -10.47 -5.83
CA THR A 243 18.91 -11.14 -6.86
C THR A 243 20.41 -10.84 -6.79
N GLY A 244 20.88 -10.10 -5.77
CA GLY A 244 22.28 -9.64 -5.67
C GLY A 244 23.22 -10.47 -4.79
N ALA A 245 22.77 -11.56 -4.16
CA ALA A 245 23.60 -12.35 -3.23
C ALA A 245 23.44 -13.87 -3.45
N GLY A 246 24.14 -14.40 -4.44
CA GLY A 246 24.35 -15.85 -4.63
C GLY A 246 25.60 -16.09 -5.49
N PRO A 247 26.45 -17.11 -5.20
CA PRO A 247 27.72 -17.31 -5.90
C PRO A 247 27.48 -17.73 -7.35
N LEU A 248 28.34 -17.24 -8.25
CA LEU A 248 28.46 -17.66 -9.64
C LEU A 248 28.41 -19.19 -9.79
N GLY A 249 27.46 -19.68 -10.59
CA GLY A 249 27.50 -21.02 -11.16
C GLY A 249 26.13 -21.67 -11.39
N GLY A 250 25.76 -21.88 -12.65
CA GLY A 250 24.68 -22.80 -13.03
C GLY A 250 23.95 -22.40 -14.30
N ASP A 251 24.29 -23.07 -15.40
CA ASP A 251 23.75 -22.90 -16.76
C ASP A 251 22.21 -22.80 -16.86
N SER A 252 21.74 -21.85 -17.67
CA SER A 252 20.43 -21.93 -18.33
C SER A 252 20.59 -21.68 -19.83
N SER A 253 20.75 -22.77 -20.59
CA SER A 253 20.60 -22.78 -22.04
C SER A 253 19.12 -22.60 -22.41
N GLY A 254 18.73 -21.36 -22.73
CA GLY A 254 17.44 -21.04 -23.35
C GLY A 254 17.67 -20.02 -24.45
N ALA A 255 17.64 -20.45 -25.71
CA ALA A 255 17.87 -19.59 -26.86
C ALA A 255 16.78 -18.49 -26.99
N PRO A 256 17.13 -17.23 -27.31
CA PRO A 256 16.14 -16.19 -27.56
C PRO A 256 15.62 -16.25 -29.01
N ALA A 257 14.32 -15.96 -29.19
CA ALA A 257 13.69 -15.76 -30.49
C ALA A 257 14.13 -14.43 -31.14
N PRO A 258 14.13 -14.31 -32.48
CA PRO A 258 14.74 -13.18 -33.16
C PRO A 258 13.81 -11.96 -33.31
N GLY A 259 14.38 -10.78 -33.09
CA GLY A 259 14.18 -9.61 -33.96
C GLY A 259 13.07 -8.61 -33.59
N VAL A 260 13.45 -7.56 -32.85
CA VAL A 260 13.02 -6.19 -33.16
C VAL A 260 14.21 -5.26 -32.92
N ASP A 261 14.71 -4.62 -33.99
CA ASP A 261 15.82 -3.67 -33.94
C ASP A 261 15.47 -2.46 -33.06
N ARG A 262 16.03 -2.41 -31.84
CA ARG A 262 16.19 -1.16 -31.09
C ARG A 262 17.49 -0.50 -31.55
N ALA A 263 17.38 0.50 -32.42
CA ALA A 263 18.46 1.45 -32.64
C ALA A 263 18.73 2.22 -31.34
N ALA A 264 19.60 1.68 -30.49
CA ALA A 264 19.98 2.27 -29.22
C ALA A 264 21.23 3.14 -29.41
N ALA A 265 21.12 4.42 -29.06
CA ALA A 265 22.28 5.21 -28.67
C ALA A 265 22.98 4.52 -27.47
N PRO A 266 24.30 4.62 -27.31
CA PRO A 266 25.01 3.91 -26.27
C PRO A 266 24.58 4.42 -24.88
N SER A 267 23.72 3.67 -24.20
CA SER A 267 23.45 3.88 -22.78
C SER A 267 24.71 3.46 -22.00
N THR A 268 25.23 4.38 -21.20
CA THR A 268 26.31 4.08 -20.26
C THR A 268 25.81 2.98 -19.29
N PRO A 269 26.61 1.94 -18.97
CA PRO A 269 26.18 0.91 -18.02
C PRO A 269 25.73 1.56 -16.70
N GLY A 270 24.47 1.39 -16.32
CA GLY A 270 23.89 1.93 -15.08
C GLY A 270 23.12 3.26 -15.19
N ALA A 271 23.09 3.93 -16.35
CA ALA A 271 22.24 5.11 -16.54
C ALA A 271 20.83 4.71 -17.02
N PRO A 272 19.74 5.27 -16.44
CA PRO A 272 18.39 4.96 -16.89
C PRO A 272 18.16 5.47 -18.31
N SER A 273 17.56 4.64 -19.16
CA SER A 273 17.18 5.02 -20.51
C SER A 273 16.11 6.13 -20.48
N PRO A 274 16.34 7.30 -21.11
CA PRO A 274 15.33 8.37 -21.14
C PRO A 274 13.98 7.91 -21.70
N ALA A 275 14.01 7.03 -22.71
CA ALA A 275 12.79 6.45 -23.29
C ALA A 275 12.06 5.54 -22.28
N ALA A 276 12.79 4.75 -21.49
CA ALA A 276 12.20 3.91 -20.45
C ALA A 276 11.61 4.76 -19.31
N VAL A 277 12.31 5.83 -18.91
CA VAL A 277 11.81 6.77 -17.89
C VAL A 277 10.53 7.47 -18.37
N LEU A 278 10.50 7.92 -19.63
CA LEU A 278 9.30 8.52 -20.20
C LEU A 278 8.15 7.51 -20.27
N ALA A 279 8.40 6.29 -20.73
CA ALA A 279 7.38 5.24 -20.78
C ALA A 279 6.83 4.89 -19.38
N MET A 280 7.68 4.81 -18.36
CA MET A 280 7.24 4.66 -16.97
C MET A 280 6.37 5.83 -16.52
N ALA A 281 6.78 7.07 -16.78
CA ALA A 281 6.03 8.26 -16.39
C ALA A 281 4.65 8.31 -17.08
N GLU A 282 4.60 8.05 -18.38
CA GLU A 282 3.35 8.00 -19.13
C GLU A 282 2.42 6.88 -18.66
N ARG A 283 2.96 5.72 -18.26
CA ARG A 283 2.17 4.64 -17.67
C ARG A 283 1.63 5.00 -16.30
N VAL A 284 2.44 5.61 -15.42
CA VAL A 284 1.94 6.09 -14.12
C VAL A 284 0.79 7.08 -14.31
N ILE A 285 0.87 7.98 -15.30
CA ILE A 285 -0.19 8.95 -15.59
C ILE A 285 -1.44 8.28 -16.19
N ARG A 286 -1.29 7.33 -17.12
CA ARG A 286 -2.41 6.70 -17.84
C ARG A 286 -3.07 5.55 -17.08
N GLU A 287 -2.27 4.80 -16.32
CA GLU A 287 -2.63 3.51 -15.72
C GLU A 287 -2.60 3.55 -14.19
N GLY A 288 -2.15 4.65 -13.57
CA GLY A 288 -1.97 4.75 -12.11
C GLY A 288 -3.24 4.56 -11.28
N GLU A 289 -4.43 4.72 -11.90
CA GLU A 289 -5.73 4.47 -11.27
C GLU A 289 -6.36 3.13 -11.69
N VAL A 290 -5.78 2.42 -12.68
CA VAL A 290 -6.40 1.24 -13.30
C VAL A 290 -5.86 -0.04 -12.67
N ARG A 291 -6.76 -0.81 -12.03
CA ARG A 291 -6.49 -2.15 -11.49
C ARG A 291 -6.54 -3.23 -12.58
N GLY A 292 -5.68 -3.10 -13.60
CA GLY A 292 -5.50 -4.06 -14.69
C GLY A 292 -4.79 -3.45 -15.91
N GLY A 293 -3.99 -4.26 -16.61
CA GLY A 293 -3.27 -3.81 -17.82
C GLY A 293 -2.50 -4.94 -18.50
N ILE A 294 -2.26 -4.78 -19.80
CA ILE A 294 -1.41 -5.69 -20.58
C ILE A 294 0.04 -5.43 -20.14
N VAL A 295 0.77 -6.48 -19.77
CA VAL A 295 2.21 -6.40 -19.56
C VAL A 295 2.86 -6.16 -20.93
N GLY A 296 3.19 -4.91 -21.23
CA GLY A 296 4.00 -4.57 -22.39
C GLY A 296 5.45 -5.04 -22.18
N ALA A 297 6.09 -5.52 -23.24
CA ALA A 297 7.51 -5.93 -23.23
C ALA A 297 8.50 -4.75 -23.28
N ASP A 298 8.02 -3.53 -23.07
CA ASP A 298 8.76 -2.28 -23.25
C ASP A 298 9.51 -1.80 -22.01
N LEU A 299 9.13 -2.27 -20.82
CA LEU A 299 9.75 -1.99 -19.53
C LEU A 299 10.11 -3.29 -18.81
N GLY A 300 11.22 -3.28 -18.05
CA GLY A 300 11.61 -4.41 -17.22
C GLY A 300 12.20 -4.02 -15.85
N PRO A 301 12.52 -5.02 -15.02
CA PRO A 301 13.12 -4.84 -13.69
C PRO A 301 14.40 -4.00 -13.68
N ASP A 302 15.23 -4.12 -14.72
CA ASP A 302 16.49 -3.38 -14.83
C ASP A 302 16.27 -1.88 -15.07
N ASP A 303 15.21 -1.50 -15.79
CA ASP A 303 14.84 -0.10 -15.95
C ASP A 303 14.44 0.51 -14.60
N ALA A 304 13.66 -0.23 -13.79
CA ALA A 304 13.27 0.22 -12.45
C ALA A 304 14.48 0.36 -11.52
N ARG A 305 15.42 -0.59 -11.58
CA ARG A 305 16.67 -0.54 -10.82
C ARG A 305 17.52 0.66 -11.22
N ALA A 306 17.70 0.90 -12.52
CA ALA A 306 18.48 2.03 -13.02
C ALA A 306 17.87 3.38 -12.63
N LEU A 307 16.53 3.50 -12.69
CA LEU A 307 15.84 4.71 -12.24
C LEU A 307 15.98 4.93 -10.73
N LEU A 308 15.80 3.88 -9.92
CA LEU A 308 15.98 3.93 -8.47
C LEU A 308 17.42 4.36 -8.11
N GLU A 309 18.43 3.72 -8.70
CA GLU A 309 19.84 4.04 -8.45
C GLU A 309 20.18 5.48 -8.85
N ALA A 310 19.72 5.93 -10.02
CA ALA A 310 19.92 7.29 -10.47
C ALA A 310 19.26 8.32 -9.53
N TRP A 311 18.06 8.02 -9.03
CA TRP A 311 17.37 8.88 -8.08
C TRP A 311 18.10 8.93 -6.73
N LEU A 312 18.53 7.77 -6.20
CA LEU A 312 19.27 7.70 -4.94
C LEU A 312 20.59 8.45 -5.04
N ALA A 313 21.33 8.29 -6.14
CA ALA A 313 22.56 9.03 -6.42
C ALA A 313 22.28 10.54 -6.53
N ALA A 314 21.23 10.95 -7.26
CA ALA A 314 20.87 12.37 -7.41
C ALA A 314 20.46 13.02 -6.09
N THR A 315 19.84 12.27 -5.19
CA THR A 315 19.48 12.76 -3.86
C THR A 315 20.63 12.68 -2.87
N GLY A 316 21.70 11.92 -3.16
CA GLY A 316 22.83 11.68 -2.25
C GLY A 316 22.53 10.66 -1.17
N VAL A 317 21.64 9.71 -1.44
CA VAL A 317 21.36 8.55 -0.59
C VAL A 317 22.24 7.39 -1.08
N GLU A 318 23.29 7.10 -0.33
CA GLU A 318 24.28 6.05 -0.65
C GLU A 318 23.92 4.69 -0.05
N LEU A 319 22.66 4.49 0.35
CA LEU A 319 22.16 3.26 0.95
C LEU A 319 21.53 2.35 -0.12
N ARG A 320 21.62 1.03 0.08
CA ARG A 320 21.07 0.00 -0.83
C ARG A 320 20.47 -1.15 -0.02
N GLY A 321 19.63 -1.96 -0.67
CA GLY A 321 19.09 -3.19 -0.10
C GLY A 321 18.48 -2.98 1.29
N ARG A 322 18.93 -3.78 2.27
CA ARG A 322 18.42 -3.73 3.65
C ARG A 322 18.68 -2.40 4.35
N ASP A 323 19.82 -1.74 4.10
CA ASP A 323 20.14 -0.46 4.74
C ASP A 323 19.22 0.67 4.25
N LEU A 324 18.84 0.62 2.98
CA LEU A 324 17.86 1.57 2.43
C LEU A 324 16.46 1.35 3.02
N ILE A 325 16.06 0.09 3.20
CA ILE A 325 14.80 -0.25 3.88
C ILE A 325 14.82 0.22 5.33
N ALA A 326 15.90 -0.07 6.07
CA ALA A 326 16.07 0.39 7.45
C ALA A 326 16.00 1.92 7.55
N PHE A 327 16.60 2.64 6.60
CA PHE A 327 16.49 4.10 6.53
C PHE A 327 15.05 4.61 6.34
N PHE A 328 14.23 3.93 5.53
CA PHE A 328 12.81 4.27 5.40
C PHE A 328 11.99 3.92 6.65
N GLN A 329 12.40 2.88 7.37
CA GLN A 329 11.70 2.38 8.55
C GLN A 329 12.02 3.15 9.83
N ALA A 330 13.14 3.86 9.86
CA ALA A 330 13.56 4.64 11.02
C ALA A 330 12.47 5.60 11.51
N ASP A 331 12.35 5.79 12.82
CA ASP A 331 11.29 6.62 13.40
C ASP A 331 11.48 8.11 13.08
N GLU A 332 12.73 8.55 12.89
CA GLU A 332 13.09 9.88 12.43
C GLU A 332 12.93 10.10 10.92
N PHE A 333 12.60 9.04 10.17
CA PHE A 333 12.41 9.16 8.73
C PHE A 333 11.23 10.07 8.40
N SER A 334 11.43 10.99 7.46
CA SER A 334 10.39 11.92 7.01
C SER A 334 10.31 11.92 5.49
N HIS A 335 9.18 11.42 4.95
CA HIS A 335 8.87 11.49 3.53
C HIS A 335 8.96 12.93 3.02
N ALA A 336 8.43 13.90 3.77
CA ALA A 336 8.46 15.30 3.41
C ALA A 336 9.89 15.87 3.36
N ALA A 337 10.77 15.47 4.30
CA ALA A 337 12.16 15.91 4.29
C ALA A 337 12.94 15.36 3.09
N LEU A 338 12.79 14.06 2.80
CA LEU A 338 13.42 13.44 1.65
C LEU A 338 12.88 14.00 0.32
N HIS A 339 11.58 14.25 0.23
CA HIS A 339 10.98 14.92 -0.93
C HIS A 339 11.54 16.34 -1.14
N ARG A 340 11.64 17.16 -0.08
CA ARG A 340 12.26 18.50 -0.18
C ARG A 340 13.72 18.41 -0.64
N ARG A 341 14.48 17.42 -0.16
CA ARG A 341 15.85 17.16 -0.59
C ARG A 341 15.90 16.80 -2.07
N ALA A 342 15.03 15.90 -2.53
CA ALA A 342 14.93 15.48 -3.92
C ALA A 342 14.55 16.64 -4.85
N ARG A 343 13.57 17.45 -4.46
CA ARG A 343 13.16 18.63 -5.24
C ARG A 343 14.28 19.63 -5.44
N ARG A 344 15.03 19.97 -4.38
CA ARG A 344 16.20 20.85 -4.48
C ARG A 344 17.30 20.27 -5.37
N ALA A 345 17.53 18.96 -5.30
CA ALA A 345 18.50 18.29 -6.16
C ALA A 345 18.08 18.36 -7.64
N HIS A 346 16.79 18.13 -7.91
CA HIS A 346 16.22 18.25 -9.25
C HIS A 346 16.35 19.67 -9.80
N GLU A 347 15.91 20.69 -9.05
CA GLU A 347 15.98 22.10 -9.46
C GLU A 347 17.41 22.53 -9.82
N ARG A 348 18.41 22.16 -9.01
CA ARG A 348 19.82 22.47 -9.30
C ARG A 348 20.33 21.78 -10.57
N ARG A 349 19.98 20.50 -10.77
CA ARG A 349 20.40 19.76 -11.96
C ARG A 349 19.72 20.28 -13.22
N LEU A 350 18.45 20.67 -13.13
CA LEU A 350 17.71 21.28 -14.22
C LEU A 350 18.34 22.63 -14.61
N ALA A 351 18.67 23.48 -13.63
CA ALA A 351 19.35 24.75 -13.88
C ALA A 351 20.69 24.54 -14.62
N ALA A 352 21.54 23.63 -14.13
CA ALA A 352 22.81 23.31 -14.77
C ALA A 352 22.65 22.76 -16.21
N ALA A 353 21.60 21.95 -16.45
CA ALA A 353 21.30 21.44 -17.79
C ALA A 353 20.85 22.58 -18.73
N VAL A 354 19.99 23.49 -18.25
CA VAL A 354 19.56 24.67 -19.01
C VAL A 354 20.74 25.57 -19.34
N ASP A 355 21.62 25.85 -18.37
CA ASP A 355 22.82 26.66 -18.59
C ASP A 355 23.73 26.05 -19.66
N THR A 356 23.87 24.72 -19.64
CA THR A 356 24.66 23.99 -20.65
C THR A 356 24.06 24.13 -22.06
N VAL A 357 22.73 24.00 -22.18
CA VAL A 357 22.03 24.15 -23.47
C VAL A 357 22.11 25.59 -23.98
N LEU A 358 21.95 26.58 -23.11
CA LEU A 358 22.05 27.99 -23.47
C LEU A 358 23.47 28.35 -23.91
N ALA A 359 24.51 27.83 -23.23
CA ALA A 359 25.90 28.01 -23.64
C ALA A 359 26.15 27.42 -25.04
N ALA A 360 25.67 26.19 -25.30
CA ALA A 360 25.81 25.54 -26.61
C ALA A 360 25.02 26.24 -27.74
N ALA A 361 23.93 26.94 -27.43
CA ALA A 361 23.15 27.70 -28.40
C ALA A 361 23.74 29.10 -28.69
N ALA A 362 24.68 29.56 -27.86
CA ALA A 362 25.37 30.84 -28.01
C ALA A 362 26.70 30.74 -28.78
N GLU A 363 27.16 29.52 -29.07
CA GLU A 363 28.32 29.18 -29.92
C GLU A 363 27.92 28.98 -31.39
#